data_AF-A0A7S1RLB5-F1
#
_entry.id   AF-A0A7S1RLB5-F1
#
_cell.length_a   1.000
_cell.length_b   1.000
_cell.length_c   1.000
_cell.angle_alpha   90.00
_cell.angle_beta   90.00
_cell.angle_gamma   90.00
#
_symmetry.space_group_name_H-M   'P 1'
#
loop_
_entity.id
_entity.type
_entity.pdbx_description
1 polymer ?
#
loop_
_entity_poly.entity_id
_entity_poly.type
_entity_poly.pdbx_seq_one_letter_code
_entity_poly.pdbx_strand_id
1 'polypeptide(L)'
;RRGDVASSADQDGDHCGWPAGKEDGIIHSRGIGQSQLLWHIRSMPSVKSAFSGVWGTEHLVPSFDGAGVFRPYGHDRAWKSRSTWYHVDQGDGKHGFHSVQGLVSLTPVTAETGGLVVVPGSHLCHEELLARPENCGAGRLHLEEGDQVLREWSKDAAGAVLVPLEPGDAVLWDSRTVHCSTHALRDAPEEVLCGSRLLRVVGYISMSPTAWASRATLQKRSDLFQDSRRPLWSLTSTHNAHDLRVVKEAPLGGVAAAELSDEQLELAVGRDGGLLSTSAFEPGLPSFLPARGYRCPAGGAPVRTAPSTRRGDCFRVLSGGLRFRAHRFGDWLRLGDAEWVQACDVEPDVG
;
A
#
# COMPACT_ATOMS: atom_id res chain seq x y z
N ARG A 1 -40.94 -4.15 -8.75
CA ARG A 1 -40.32 -4.32 -10.09
C ARG A 1 -38.85 -4.57 -9.86
N ARG A 2 -38.33 -5.72 -10.32
CA ARG A 2 -36.90 -6.06 -10.31
C ARG A 2 -36.17 -5.03 -11.19
N GLY A 3 -35.08 -4.46 -10.69
CA GLY A 3 -34.19 -3.60 -11.45
C GLY A 3 -32.88 -4.33 -11.62
N ASP A 4 -32.70 -4.94 -12.79
CA ASP A 4 -31.44 -5.54 -13.23
C ASP A 4 -30.40 -4.43 -13.41
N VAL A 5 -29.25 -4.58 -12.75
CA VAL A 5 -28.00 -3.94 -13.18
C VAL A 5 -27.04 -5.08 -13.49
N ALA A 6 -27.20 -5.62 -14.70
CA ALA A 6 -26.23 -6.52 -15.30
C ALA A 6 -25.00 -5.71 -15.69
N SER A 7 -23.89 -5.88 -14.97
CA SER A 7 -22.56 -5.56 -15.49
C SER A 7 -22.20 -6.61 -16.54
N SER A 8 -21.99 -6.18 -17.78
CA SER A 8 -21.63 -7.05 -18.90
C SER A 8 -20.25 -7.67 -18.70
N ALA A 9 -20.24 -8.95 -18.34
CA ALA A 9 -19.24 -10.00 -18.61
C ALA A 9 -19.01 -10.87 -17.37
N ASP A 10 -20.01 -11.65 -16.98
CA ASP A 10 -19.84 -12.89 -16.20
C ASP A 10 -20.91 -13.87 -16.72
N GLN A 11 -20.61 -14.57 -17.81
CA GLN A 11 -21.40 -15.70 -18.30
C GLN A 11 -20.96 -17.04 -17.67
N ASP A 12 -20.50 -17.01 -16.42
CA ASP A 12 -20.35 -18.19 -15.57
C ASP A 12 -21.40 -18.10 -14.46
N GLY A 13 -22.49 -18.88 -14.59
CA GLY A 13 -23.62 -18.86 -13.66
C GLY A 13 -23.30 -19.19 -12.18
N ASP A 14 -22.05 -19.54 -11.85
CA ASP A 14 -21.60 -20.07 -10.54
C ASP A 14 -20.74 -19.09 -9.71
N HIS A 15 -20.23 -18.01 -10.32
CA HIS A 15 -19.57 -16.92 -9.59
C HIS A 15 -20.50 -15.72 -9.35
N CYS A 16 -21.75 -15.81 -9.82
CA CYS A 16 -22.73 -14.75 -9.72
C CYS A 16 -22.98 -14.34 -8.26
N GLY A 17 -22.68 -13.09 -7.92
CA GLY A 17 -22.89 -12.53 -6.58
C GLY A 17 -21.73 -12.69 -5.60
N TRP A 18 -20.67 -13.45 -5.94
CA TRP A 18 -19.45 -13.48 -5.14
C TRP A 18 -18.71 -12.13 -5.22
N PRO A 19 -18.29 -11.52 -4.09
CA PRO A 19 -17.75 -10.16 -4.11
C PRO A 19 -16.29 -10.07 -4.59
N ALA A 20 -15.53 -11.16 -4.55
CA ALA A 20 -14.12 -11.19 -4.91
C ALA A 20 -13.87 -11.71 -6.33
N GLY A 21 -12.74 -11.33 -6.92
CA GLY A 21 -12.29 -11.89 -8.19
C GLY A 21 -12.15 -13.41 -8.12
N LYS A 22 -12.60 -14.10 -9.17
CA LYS A 22 -12.53 -15.57 -9.31
C LYS A 22 -11.08 -16.07 -9.17
N GLU A 23 -10.17 -15.41 -9.87
CA GLU A 23 -8.77 -15.84 -9.94
C GLU A 23 -7.96 -15.45 -8.69
N ASP A 24 -8.09 -14.21 -8.23
CA ASP A 24 -7.19 -13.63 -7.23
C ASP A 24 -7.77 -13.54 -5.80
N GLY A 25 -9.08 -13.73 -5.65
CA GLY A 25 -9.79 -13.56 -4.37
C GLY A 25 -9.81 -12.11 -3.87
N ILE A 26 -9.49 -11.13 -4.70
CA ILE A 26 -9.42 -9.72 -4.28
C ILE A 26 -10.79 -9.06 -4.44
N ILE A 27 -11.24 -8.42 -3.36
CA ILE A 27 -12.38 -7.49 -3.36
C ILE A 27 -11.81 -6.08 -3.44
N HIS A 28 -12.05 -5.41 -4.55
CA HIS A 28 -11.64 -4.01 -4.78
C HIS A 28 -12.83 -3.13 -5.21
N SER A 29 -14.07 -3.55 -4.88
CA SER A 29 -15.31 -2.87 -5.25
C SER A 29 -16.37 -2.96 -4.14
N ARG A 30 -17.61 -2.53 -4.42
CA ARG A 30 -18.78 -2.68 -3.52
C ARG A 30 -18.58 -2.05 -2.13
N GLY A 31 -17.87 -0.92 -2.04
CA GLY A 31 -17.65 -0.22 -0.78
C GLY A 31 -16.61 -0.84 0.15
N ILE A 32 -15.95 -1.95 -0.23
CA ILE A 32 -15.02 -2.66 0.65
C ILE A 32 -13.94 -1.74 1.23
N GLY A 33 -13.37 -0.86 0.38
CA GLY A 33 -12.34 0.11 0.74
C GLY A 33 -12.76 1.04 1.87
N GLN A 34 -14.06 1.31 1.98
CA GLN A 34 -14.66 2.22 2.96
C GLN A 34 -15.49 1.48 4.02
N SER A 35 -15.33 0.16 4.12
CA SER A 35 -16.03 -0.68 5.09
C SER A 35 -15.56 -0.40 6.52
N GLN A 36 -16.43 -0.66 7.50
CA GLN A 36 -16.07 -0.60 8.92
C GLN A 36 -14.86 -1.50 9.24
N LEU A 37 -14.75 -2.66 8.58
CA LEU A 37 -13.64 -3.59 8.75
C LEU A 37 -12.30 -2.94 8.40
N LEU A 38 -12.16 -2.36 7.20
CA LEU A 38 -10.88 -1.78 6.78
C LEU A 38 -10.58 -0.48 7.52
N TRP A 39 -11.59 0.31 7.89
CA TRP A 39 -11.39 1.48 8.77
C TRP A 39 -10.94 1.09 10.17
N HIS A 40 -11.48 0.01 10.73
CA HIS A 40 -11.00 -0.55 11.99
C HIS A 40 -9.52 -0.92 11.88
N ILE A 41 -9.13 -1.72 10.87
CA ILE A 41 -7.73 -2.11 10.65
C ILE A 41 -6.81 -0.89 10.51
N ARG A 42 -7.19 0.12 9.73
CA ARG A 42 -6.40 1.36 9.55
C ARG A 42 -6.19 2.13 10.85
N SER A 43 -7.17 2.12 11.74
CA SER A 43 -7.12 2.86 13.01
C SER A 43 -6.56 2.03 14.17
N MET A 44 -6.20 0.77 13.98
CA MET A 44 -5.62 -0.04 15.04
C MET A 44 -4.27 0.53 15.50
N PRO A 45 -4.07 0.77 16.82
CA PRO A 45 -2.81 1.33 17.33
C PRO A 45 -1.57 0.50 16.99
N SER A 46 -1.67 -0.84 17.04
CA SER A 46 -0.57 -1.74 16.70
C SER A 46 -0.18 -1.66 15.22
N VAL A 47 -1.17 -1.53 14.32
CA VAL A 47 -0.93 -1.38 12.87
C VAL A 47 -0.28 -0.03 12.59
N LYS A 48 -0.81 1.06 13.15
CA LYS A 48 -0.20 2.39 13.05
C LYS A 48 1.24 2.37 13.56
N SER A 49 1.47 1.78 14.75
CA SER A 49 2.80 1.67 15.35
C SER A 49 3.79 0.91 14.47
N ALA A 50 3.37 -0.19 13.82
CA ALA A 50 4.21 -0.92 12.89
C ALA A 50 4.66 -0.05 11.70
N PHE A 51 3.73 0.64 11.04
CA PHE A 51 4.07 1.55 9.94
C PHE A 51 4.89 2.75 10.42
N SER A 52 4.58 3.30 11.59
CA SER A 52 5.35 4.41 12.17
C SER A 52 6.78 4.02 12.49
N GLY A 53 7.00 2.78 12.94
CA GLY A 53 8.35 2.24 13.15
C GLY A 53 9.13 2.12 11.85
N VAL A 54 8.49 1.66 10.76
CA VAL A 54 9.13 1.56 9.44
C VAL A 54 9.48 2.95 8.88
N TRP A 55 8.57 3.92 9.02
CA TRP A 55 8.73 5.25 8.44
C TRP A 55 9.45 6.26 9.33
N GLY A 56 9.60 5.97 10.61
CA GLY A 56 10.15 6.89 11.62
C GLY A 56 9.25 8.10 11.91
N THR A 57 7.93 7.98 11.71
CA THR A 57 6.97 9.07 11.95
C THR A 57 5.57 8.52 12.29
N GLU A 58 4.86 9.21 13.18
CA GLU A 58 3.46 8.93 13.52
C GLU A 58 2.48 9.58 12.54
N HIS A 59 2.96 10.53 11.74
CA HIS A 59 2.19 11.31 10.78
C HIS A 59 2.04 10.54 9.46
N LEU A 60 1.00 9.70 9.41
CA LEU A 60 0.76 8.77 8.31
C LEU A 60 -0.58 9.04 7.63
N VAL A 61 -0.64 8.69 6.35
CA VAL A 61 -1.88 8.51 5.59
C VAL A 61 -1.98 7.04 5.14
N PRO A 62 -3.17 6.42 5.21
CA PRO A 62 -3.38 5.06 4.72
C PRO A 62 -3.79 5.04 3.25
N SER A 63 -3.55 3.89 2.60
CA SER A 63 -4.21 3.52 1.36
C SER A 63 -5.68 3.14 1.63
N PHE A 64 -6.52 3.36 0.64
CA PHE A 64 -7.91 2.90 0.62
C PHE A 64 -8.01 1.56 -0.11
N ASP A 65 -7.13 0.62 0.24
CA ASP A 65 -7.04 -0.68 -0.40
C ASP A 65 -8.30 -1.55 -0.19
N GLY A 66 -8.33 -2.71 -0.83
CA GLY A 66 -9.38 -3.71 -0.72
C GLY A 66 -9.18 -4.75 0.38
N ALA A 67 -9.85 -5.88 0.21
CA ALA A 67 -9.70 -7.06 1.05
C ALA A 67 -9.48 -8.30 0.18
N GLY A 68 -8.94 -9.37 0.76
CA GLY A 68 -8.79 -10.66 0.08
C GLY A 68 -9.63 -11.73 0.78
N VAL A 69 -10.39 -12.52 0.02
CA VAL A 69 -11.16 -13.65 0.54
C VAL A 69 -11.04 -14.87 -0.35
N PHE A 70 -10.87 -16.03 0.25
CA PHE A 70 -10.96 -17.32 -0.44
C PHE A 70 -12.15 -18.11 0.12
N ARG A 71 -13.05 -18.52 -0.77
CA ARG A 71 -14.15 -19.42 -0.41
C ARG A 71 -13.68 -20.88 -0.43
N PRO A 72 -14.26 -21.75 0.41
CA PRO A 72 -14.08 -23.20 0.28
C PRO A 72 -14.50 -23.65 -1.10
N TYR A 73 -13.70 -24.53 -1.72
CA TYR A 73 -13.87 -24.97 -3.10
C TYR A 73 -14.20 -26.47 -3.21
N GLY A 74 -14.65 -27.09 -2.12
CA GLY A 74 -15.05 -28.51 -2.11
C GLY A 74 -16.37 -28.76 -2.85
N HIS A 75 -17.34 -27.84 -2.69
CA HIS A 75 -18.63 -27.90 -3.40
C HIS A 75 -18.51 -27.66 -4.90
N ASP A 76 -17.61 -26.75 -5.30
CA ASP A 76 -17.22 -26.54 -6.69
C ASP A 76 -15.73 -26.21 -6.77
N ARG A 77 -14.99 -27.08 -7.46
CA ARG A 77 -13.53 -26.97 -7.63
C ARG A 77 -13.15 -25.78 -8.52
N ALA A 78 -14.06 -25.29 -9.37
CA ALA A 78 -13.84 -24.08 -10.18
C ALA A 78 -13.74 -22.81 -9.32
N TRP A 79 -14.13 -22.87 -8.04
CA TRP A 79 -13.98 -21.77 -7.09
C TRP A 79 -12.57 -21.64 -6.52
N LYS A 80 -11.68 -22.61 -6.78
CA LYS A 80 -10.30 -22.56 -6.31
C LYS A 80 -9.59 -21.40 -7.02
N SER A 81 -9.07 -20.45 -6.24
CA SER A 81 -8.25 -19.36 -6.76
C SER A 81 -7.01 -19.90 -7.48
N ARG A 82 -6.42 -19.07 -8.34
CA ARG A 82 -5.25 -19.47 -9.13
C ARG A 82 -4.03 -19.79 -8.27
N SER A 83 -3.09 -20.51 -8.86
CA SER A 83 -1.76 -20.78 -8.31
C SER A 83 -0.91 -19.51 -8.22
N THR A 84 0.39 -19.67 -8.02
CA THR A 84 1.36 -18.57 -7.91
C THR A 84 1.38 -17.64 -9.13
N TRP A 85 1.56 -16.35 -8.89
CA TRP A 85 1.64 -15.30 -9.92
C TRP A 85 2.62 -14.21 -9.46
N TYR A 86 3.91 -14.52 -9.54
CA TYR A 86 4.97 -13.67 -8.99
C TYR A 86 5.02 -12.32 -9.69
N HIS A 87 5.02 -11.26 -8.88
CA HIS A 87 5.10 -9.91 -9.38
C HIS A 87 5.71 -8.94 -8.37
N VAL A 88 6.04 -7.75 -8.87
CA VAL A 88 6.36 -6.56 -8.11
C VAL A 88 5.42 -5.44 -8.54
N ASP A 89 4.65 -4.87 -7.62
CA ASP A 89 3.71 -3.80 -7.96
C ASP A 89 4.39 -2.43 -8.18
N GLN A 90 5.63 -2.26 -7.71
CA GLN A 90 6.38 -1.04 -7.95
C GLN A 90 7.02 -1.03 -9.35
N GLY A 91 6.19 -0.90 -10.38
CA GLY A 91 6.61 -0.67 -11.77
C GLY A 91 6.58 0.80 -12.18
N ASP A 92 6.41 1.05 -13.48
CA ASP A 92 6.44 2.36 -14.17
C ASP A 92 7.78 3.11 -14.03
N GLY A 93 8.90 2.39 -13.97
CA GLY A 93 10.21 3.03 -13.78
C GLY A 93 10.34 3.74 -12.43
N LYS A 94 9.55 3.37 -11.42
CA LYS A 94 9.67 3.92 -10.06
C LYS A 94 10.88 3.31 -9.37
N HIS A 95 12.02 3.98 -9.42
CA HIS A 95 13.27 3.54 -8.79
C HIS A 95 13.25 3.77 -7.27
N GLY A 96 13.98 2.95 -6.51
CA GLY A 96 14.15 3.17 -5.07
C GLY A 96 12.92 2.83 -4.19
N PHE A 97 12.88 3.29 -2.95
CA PHE A 97 11.87 2.87 -1.98
C PHE A 97 10.67 3.83 -1.99
N HIS A 98 9.50 3.37 -2.43
CA HIS A 98 8.29 4.21 -2.54
C HIS A 98 7.16 3.84 -1.60
N SER A 99 7.02 2.57 -1.24
CA SER A 99 5.87 2.11 -0.48
C SER A 99 6.19 0.88 0.36
N VAL A 100 5.41 0.73 1.43
CA VAL A 100 5.40 -0.46 2.27
C VAL A 100 3.99 -1.01 2.15
N GLN A 101 3.88 -2.15 1.51
CA GLN A 101 2.61 -2.86 1.44
C GLN A 101 2.43 -3.68 2.71
N GLY A 102 1.19 -4.06 2.97
CA GLY A 102 0.86 -4.84 4.13
C GLY A 102 -0.51 -5.48 4.03
N LEU A 103 -0.73 -6.45 4.91
CA LEU A 103 -2.04 -7.01 5.17
C LEU A 103 -2.16 -7.39 6.63
N VAL A 104 -3.40 -7.42 7.11
CA VAL A 104 -3.77 -8.04 8.38
C VAL A 104 -4.56 -9.30 8.08
N SER A 105 -4.13 -10.44 8.63
CA SER A 105 -4.83 -11.70 8.47
C SER A 105 -5.95 -11.84 9.50
N LEU A 106 -7.13 -12.26 9.07
CA LEU A 106 -8.29 -12.51 9.94
C LEU A 106 -8.62 -14.00 10.06
N THR A 107 -7.84 -14.83 9.36
CA THR A 107 -7.89 -16.29 9.37
C THR A 107 -6.46 -16.84 9.34
N PRO A 108 -6.22 -18.08 9.79
CA PRO A 108 -4.89 -18.68 9.69
C PRO A 108 -4.42 -18.84 8.24
N VAL A 109 -3.14 -18.54 8.00
CA VAL A 109 -2.45 -18.83 6.73
C VAL A 109 -1.56 -20.05 6.94
N THR A 110 -1.91 -21.11 6.22
CA THR A 110 -1.25 -22.43 6.27
C THR A 110 -1.03 -22.95 4.85
N ALA A 111 -0.31 -24.05 4.71
CA ALA A 111 -0.17 -24.71 3.42
C ALA A 111 -1.53 -25.18 2.86
N GLU A 112 -2.50 -25.44 3.73
CA GLU A 112 -3.85 -25.92 3.40
C GLU A 112 -4.85 -24.80 3.06
N THR A 113 -4.53 -23.54 3.39
CA THR A 113 -5.39 -22.38 3.08
C THR A 113 -4.81 -21.47 2.01
N GLY A 114 -3.48 -21.46 1.84
CA GLY A 114 -2.80 -20.54 0.94
C GLY A 114 -2.77 -19.11 1.48
N GLY A 115 -2.04 -18.23 0.82
CA GLY A 115 -1.80 -16.90 1.36
C GLY A 115 -0.78 -16.07 0.59
N LEU A 116 -0.16 -15.15 1.30
CA LEU A 116 0.93 -14.34 0.77
C LEU A 116 2.19 -15.19 0.66
N VAL A 117 2.77 -15.23 -0.54
CA VAL A 117 4.11 -15.73 -0.78
C VAL A 117 5.02 -14.55 -1.08
N VAL A 118 6.16 -14.49 -0.43
CA VAL A 118 7.21 -13.49 -0.69
C VAL A 118 8.50 -14.19 -1.10
N VAL A 119 9.31 -13.54 -1.90
CA VAL A 119 10.72 -13.89 -2.07
C VAL A 119 11.50 -12.90 -1.22
N PRO A 120 11.97 -13.28 -0.01
CA PRO A 120 12.73 -12.38 0.85
C PRO A 120 13.87 -11.73 0.05
N GLY A 121 14.30 -10.50 0.37
CA GLY A 121 15.47 -9.87 -0.27
C GLY A 121 15.46 -9.59 -1.78
N SER A 122 14.47 -10.07 -2.53
CA SER A 122 14.29 -9.81 -3.97
C SER A 122 14.14 -8.32 -4.32
N HIS A 123 13.79 -7.48 -3.35
CA HIS A 123 13.78 -6.02 -3.50
C HIS A 123 15.16 -5.44 -3.91
N LEU A 124 16.26 -6.15 -3.63
CA LEU A 124 17.61 -5.77 -4.05
C LEU A 124 17.82 -5.92 -5.56
N CYS A 125 17.07 -6.82 -6.20
CA CYS A 125 17.09 -7.07 -7.65
C CYS A 125 16.11 -6.17 -8.42
N HIS A 126 15.35 -5.31 -7.74
CA HIS A 126 14.28 -4.53 -8.35
C HIS A 126 14.73 -3.66 -9.53
N GLU A 127 15.92 -3.12 -9.45
CA GLU A 127 16.50 -2.28 -10.50
C GLU A 127 16.89 -3.10 -11.73
N GLU A 128 17.33 -4.35 -11.53
CA GLU A 128 17.55 -5.29 -12.63
C GLU A 128 16.22 -5.70 -13.26
N LEU A 129 15.18 -5.92 -12.44
CA LEU A 129 13.82 -6.19 -12.92
C LEU A 129 13.27 -5.05 -13.75
N LEU A 130 13.42 -3.79 -13.30
CA LEU A 130 13.00 -2.60 -14.06
C LEU A 130 13.74 -2.46 -15.40
N ALA A 131 15.02 -2.83 -15.44
CA ALA A 131 15.84 -2.72 -16.64
C ALA A 131 15.51 -3.77 -17.71
N ARG A 132 14.70 -4.78 -17.40
CA ARG A 132 14.33 -5.81 -18.36
C ARG A 132 13.43 -5.24 -19.46
N PRO A 133 13.68 -5.56 -20.75
CA PRO A 133 12.89 -5.00 -21.85
C PRO A 133 11.38 -5.22 -21.73
N GLU A 134 10.95 -6.38 -21.25
CA GLU A 134 9.54 -6.74 -21.05
C GLU A 134 8.84 -5.93 -19.96
N ASN A 135 9.61 -5.30 -19.07
CA ASN A 135 9.13 -4.52 -17.94
C ASN A 135 9.15 -3.00 -18.21
N CYS A 136 9.65 -2.57 -19.37
CA CYS A 136 9.73 -1.17 -19.73
C CYS A 136 8.33 -0.54 -19.79
N GLY A 137 8.05 0.43 -18.91
CA GLY A 137 6.76 1.10 -18.82
C GLY A 137 5.62 0.25 -18.23
N ALA A 138 5.91 -0.94 -17.69
CA ALA A 138 4.90 -1.79 -17.07
C ALA A 138 4.59 -1.32 -15.64
N GLY A 139 3.31 -1.13 -15.31
CA GLY A 139 2.89 -0.74 -13.95
C GLY A 139 3.16 -1.81 -12.88
N ARG A 140 3.29 -3.07 -13.31
CA ARG A 140 3.65 -4.22 -12.48
C ARG A 140 4.67 -5.06 -13.24
N LEU A 141 5.70 -5.52 -12.55
CA LEU A 141 6.76 -6.36 -13.11
C LEU A 141 6.38 -7.82 -12.86
N HIS A 142 6.22 -8.62 -13.92
CA HIS A 142 5.83 -10.02 -13.81
C HIS A 142 7.04 -10.93 -13.90
N LEU A 143 7.01 -12.03 -13.14
CA LEU A 143 8.06 -13.05 -13.15
C LEU A 143 7.45 -14.42 -13.41
N GLU A 144 8.07 -15.16 -14.32
CA GLU A 144 7.74 -16.57 -14.59
C GLU A 144 8.27 -17.47 -13.47
N GLU A 145 7.66 -18.63 -13.23
CA GLU A 145 8.06 -19.56 -12.14
C GLU A 145 9.50 -20.09 -12.28
N GLY A 146 10.07 -20.02 -13.49
CA GLY A 146 11.45 -20.39 -13.78
C GLY A 146 12.48 -19.28 -13.53
N ASP A 147 12.06 -18.07 -13.16
CA ASP A 147 12.94 -16.92 -13.03
C ASP A 147 13.99 -17.12 -11.92
N GLN A 148 15.24 -16.75 -12.22
CA GLN A 148 16.36 -16.93 -11.29
C GLN A 148 16.17 -16.12 -9.98
N VAL A 149 15.50 -14.96 -10.05
CA VAL A 149 15.22 -14.12 -8.87
C VAL A 149 14.39 -14.87 -7.83
N LEU A 150 13.56 -15.84 -8.25
CA LEU A 150 12.73 -16.64 -7.35
C LEU A 150 13.52 -17.72 -6.59
N ARG A 151 14.71 -18.10 -7.08
CA ARG A 151 15.50 -19.22 -6.57
C ARG A 151 16.72 -18.76 -5.78
N GLU A 152 17.43 -17.75 -6.28
CA GLU A 152 18.76 -17.37 -5.79
C GLU A 152 18.96 -15.85 -5.96
N TRP A 153 18.39 -15.06 -5.05
CA TRP A 153 18.62 -13.60 -5.02
C TRP A 153 19.84 -13.22 -4.14
N SER A 154 20.33 -14.14 -3.29
CA SER A 154 21.62 -14.03 -2.58
C SER A 154 22.14 -15.40 -2.15
N LYS A 155 23.42 -15.51 -1.75
CA LYS A 155 24.02 -16.78 -1.29
C LYS A 155 23.37 -17.35 -0.01
N ASP A 156 22.72 -16.49 0.77
CA ASP A 156 22.06 -16.84 2.04
C ASP A 156 20.53 -16.80 1.93
N ALA A 157 20.00 -16.64 0.70
CA ALA A 157 18.59 -16.52 0.41
C ALA A 157 17.84 -17.85 0.52
N ALA A 158 16.74 -17.86 1.28
CA ALA A 158 15.64 -18.77 0.97
C ALA A 158 14.92 -18.27 -0.29
N GLY A 159 14.46 -19.19 -1.14
CA GLY A 159 13.62 -18.88 -2.31
C GLY A 159 12.25 -18.33 -1.91
N ALA A 160 11.22 -18.55 -2.73
CA ALA A 160 9.85 -18.15 -2.39
C ALA A 160 9.34 -18.84 -1.10
N VAL A 161 8.76 -18.06 -0.19
CA VAL A 161 8.26 -18.48 1.13
C VAL A 161 6.79 -18.09 1.28
N LEU A 162 5.93 -19.08 1.59
CA LEU A 162 4.59 -18.81 2.11
C LEU A 162 4.72 -18.24 3.51
N VAL A 163 4.13 -17.08 3.77
CA VAL A 163 4.19 -16.42 5.08
C VAL A 163 3.10 -17.02 5.99
N PRO A 164 3.44 -17.85 7.00
CA PRO A 164 2.46 -18.34 7.96
C PRO A 164 1.99 -17.18 8.85
N LEU A 165 0.69 -17.09 9.09
CA LEU A 165 0.07 -16.03 9.87
C LEU A 165 -1.08 -16.59 10.70
N GLU A 166 -1.21 -16.12 11.93
CA GLU A 166 -2.39 -16.35 12.77
C GLU A 166 -3.40 -15.19 12.61
N PRO A 167 -4.68 -15.39 12.97
CA PRO A 167 -5.66 -14.30 13.00
C PRO A 167 -5.19 -13.15 13.90
N GLY A 168 -5.13 -11.95 13.34
CA GLY A 168 -4.64 -10.73 13.99
C GLY A 168 -3.22 -10.34 13.60
N ASP A 169 -2.44 -11.26 13.01
CA ASP A 169 -1.09 -10.95 12.56
C ASP A 169 -1.11 -9.96 11.39
N ALA A 170 -0.17 -9.02 11.44
CA ALA A 170 0.09 -8.09 10.35
C ALA A 170 1.47 -8.41 9.74
N VAL A 171 1.53 -8.47 8.41
CA VAL A 171 2.79 -8.57 7.67
C VAL A 171 2.94 -7.34 6.80
N LEU A 172 4.14 -6.76 6.81
CA LEU A 172 4.52 -5.60 6.02
C LEU A 172 5.73 -5.99 5.13
N TRP A 173 5.77 -5.48 3.91
CA TRP A 173 6.89 -5.70 3.00
C TRP A 173 7.15 -4.48 2.11
N ASP A 174 8.41 -4.32 1.71
CA ASP A 174 8.83 -3.32 0.73
C ASP A 174 8.15 -3.59 -0.62
N SER A 175 7.54 -2.57 -1.24
CA SER A 175 6.80 -2.71 -2.51
C SER A 175 7.64 -3.20 -3.70
N ARG A 176 8.97 -3.23 -3.56
CA ARG A 176 9.92 -3.81 -4.52
C ARG A 176 10.10 -5.32 -4.37
N THR A 177 9.61 -5.91 -3.28
CA THR A 177 9.74 -7.34 -3.00
C THR A 177 8.85 -8.13 -3.94
N VAL A 178 9.42 -9.14 -4.60
CA VAL A 178 8.65 -10.09 -5.41
C VAL A 178 7.72 -10.88 -4.50
N HIS A 179 6.43 -10.87 -4.83
CA HIS A 179 5.42 -11.55 -4.05
C HIS A 179 4.26 -12.03 -4.93
N CYS A 180 3.39 -12.86 -4.37
CA CYS A 180 2.10 -13.19 -4.96
C CYS A 180 1.13 -13.69 -3.90
N SER A 181 -0.12 -13.84 -4.31
CA SER A 181 -1.10 -14.62 -3.55
C SER A 181 -1.20 -16.00 -4.15
N THR A 182 -1.19 -17.05 -3.34
CA THR A 182 -1.35 -18.44 -3.80
C THR A 182 -2.57 -19.09 -3.14
N HIS A 183 -3.22 -20.00 -3.85
CA HIS A 183 -4.17 -20.92 -3.23
C HIS A 183 -3.47 -21.91 -2.27
N ALA A 184 -4.24 -22.82 -1.69
CA ALA A 184 -3.72 -23.90 -0.87
C ALA A 184 -2.66 -24.72 -1.64
N LEU A 185 -1.46 -24.84 -1.05
CA LEU A 185 -0.33 -25.63 -1.53
C LEU A 185 -0.52 -27.13 -1.25
N ARG A 186 -1.41 -27.47 -0.32
CA ARG A 186 -1.86 -28.83 0.00
C ARG A 186 -3.37 -28.81 0.09
N ASP A 187 -4.01 -29.92 -0.24
CA ASP A 187 -5.46 -29.99 -0.05
C ASP A 187 -5.80 -30.04 1.44
N ALA A 188 -6.71 -29.16 1.86
CA ALA A 188 -7.30 -29.22 3.18
C ALA A 188 -8.27 -30.43 3.28
N PRO A 189 -8.59 -30.90 4.49
CA PRO A 189 -9.63 -31.92 4.69
C PRO A 189 -10.95 -31.53 4.02
N GLU A 190 -11.70 -32.49 3.51
CA GLU A 190 -12.95 -32.24 2.77
C GLU A 190 -13.98 -31.48 3.62
N GLU A 191 -13.98 -31.69 4.93
CA GLU A 191 -14.79 -30.95 5.90
C GLU A 191 -14.45 -29.46 6.01
N VAL A 192 -13.21 -29.07 5.71
CA VAL A 192 -12.80 -27.66 5.56
C VAL A 192 -13.23 -27.14 4.19
N LEU A 193 -12.99 -27.91 3.12
CA LEU A 193 -13.29 -27.51 1.75
C LEU A 193 -14.79 -27.46 1.42
N CYS A 194 -15.61 -28.26 2.09
CA CYS A 194 -17.07 -28.25 2.02
C CYS A 194 -17.70 -27.48 3.19
N GLY A 195 -16.89 -26.86 4.05
CA GLY A 195 -17.35 -26.08 5.19
C GLY A 195 -18.02 -24.76 4.78
N SER A 196 -18.61 -24.08 5.77
CA SER A 196 -19.24 -22.76 5.60
C SER A 196 -18.33 -21.57 5.93
N ARG A 197 -17.12 -21.84 6.44
CA ARG A 197 -16.14 -20.80 6.80
C ARG A 197 -15.25 -20.46 5.62
N LEU A 198 -14.90 -19.19 5.46
CA LEU A 198 -13.92 -18.77 4.45
C LEU A 198 -12.54 -19.39 4.77
N LEU A 199 -11.84 -19.83 3.73
CA LEU A 199 -10.47 -20.36 3.85
C LEU A 199 -9.49 -19.25 4.19
N ARG A 200 -9.74 -18.05 3.66
CA ARG A 200 -8.91 -16.87 3.88
C ARG A 200 -9.75 -15.62 3.98
N VAL A 201 -9.40 -14.75 4.92
CA VAL A 201 -9.85 -13.36 4.98
C VAL A 201 -8.67 -12.48 5.38
N VAL A 202 -8.36 -11.48 4.56
CA VAL A 202 -7.31 -10.49 4.84
C VAL A 202 -7.80 -9.07 4.53
N GLY A 203 -7.37 -8.09 5.30
CA GLY A 203 -7.50 -6.67 4.95
C GLY A 203 -6.18 -6.14 4.42
N TYR A 204 -6.15 -5.58 3.21
CA TYR A 204 -4.95 -4.97 2.67
C TYR A 204 -4.77 -3.57 3.24
N ILE A 205 -3.52 -3.22 3.54
CA ILE A 205 -3.18 -1.92 4.11
C ILE A 205 -1.78 -1.50 3.72
N SER A 206 -1.65 -0.25 3.32
CA SER A 206 -0.39 0.46 3.26
C SER A 206 -0.57 1.78 3.99
N MET A 207 0.50 2.28 4.56
CA MET A 207 0.58 3.66 5.04
C MET A 207 1.86 4.29 4.51
N SER A 208 1.80 5.59 4.28
CA SER A 208 2.96 6.41 3.93
C SER A 208 2.98 7.64 4.81
N PRO A 209 4.14 8.29 5.00
CA PRO A 209 4.20 9.59 5.63
C PRO A 209 3.24 10.55 4.95
N THR A 210 2.41 11.26 5.72
CA THR A 210 1.50 12.29 5.20
C THR A 210 2.27 13.30 4.35
N ALA A 211 3.48 13.65 4.79
CA ALA A 211 4.36 14.57 4.10
C ALA A 211 5.02 13.99 2.84
N TRP A 212 4.68 12.80 2.38
CA TRP A 212 5.00 12.36 1.01
C TRP A 212 3.86 12.69 0.04
N ALA A 213 2.66 12.98 0.56
CA ALA A 213 1.55 13.39 -0.27
C ALA A 213 1.78 14.80 -0.84
N SER A 214 1.37 14.99 -2.09
CA SER A 214 1.29 16.33 -2.69
C SER A 214 0.11 17.10 -2.11
N ARG A 215 0.13 18.43 -2.23
CA ARG A 215 -1.01 19.27 -1.83
C ARG A 215 -2.29 18.87 -2.56
N ALA A 216 -2.19 18.60 -3.85
CA ALA A 216 -3.32 18.12 -4.66
C ALA A 216 -3.84 16.78 -4.15
N THR A 217 -2.95 15.88 -3.70
CA THR A 217 -3.36 14.60 -3.10
C THR A 217 -4.09 14.81 -1.78
N LEU A 218 -3.58 15.67 -0.89
CA LEU A 218 -4.23 15.96 0.40
C LEU A 218 -5.59 16.66 0.21
N GLN A 219 -5.70 17.56 -0.76
CA GLN A 219 -6.96 18.17 -1.14
C GLN A 219 -7.94 17.11 -1.64
N LYS A 220 -7.51 16.26 -2.58
CA LYS A 220 -8.33 15.15 -3.10
C LYS A 220 -8.80 14.24 -1.97
N ARG A 221 -7.94 13.92 -0.99
CA ARG A 221 -8.32 13.14 0.21
C ARG A 221 -9.40 13.85 1.02
N SER A 222 -9.30 15.17 1.20
CA SER A 222 -10.30 15.97 1.92
C SER A 222 -11.63 16.06 1.18
N ASP A 223 -11.58 16.22 -0.16
CA ASP A 223 -12.75 16.31 -1.04
C ASP A 223 -13.57 15.01 -1.08
N LEU A 224 -13.00 13.87 -0.66
CA LEU A 224 -13.77 12.63 -0.50
C LEU A 224 -14.79 12.70 0.63
N PHE A 225 -14.54 13.59 1.60
CA PHE A 225 -15.32 13.70 2.82
C PHE A 225 -16.16 14.99 2.85
N GLN A 226 -15.78 16.11 2.21
CA GLN A 226 -16.57 17.37 2.11
C GLN A 226 -17.32 17.74 3.40
N ASP A 227 -16.60 17.80 4.53
CA ASP A 227 -17.12 18.06 5.89
C ASP A 227 -18.06 16.99 6.49
N SER A 228 -18.27 15.88 5.79
CA SER A 228 -18.93 14.67 6.27
C SER A 228 -17.92 13.70 6.89
N ARG A 229 -18.33 13.00 7.96
CA ARG A 229 -17.59 11.85 8.50
C ARG A 229 -17.75 10.59 7.64
N ARG A 230 -18.55 10.65 6.58
CA ARG A 230 -18.79 9.54 5.64
C ARG A 230 -18.22 9.92 4.28
N PRO A 231 -17.47 9.03 3.62
CA PRO A 231 -17.04 9.27 2.26
C PRO A 231 -18.28 9.39 1.36
N LEU A 232 -18.22 10.29 0.38
CA LEU A 232 -19.34 10.48 -0.57
C LEU A 232 -19.44 9.35 -1.60
N TRP A 233 -18.33 8.65 -1.83
CA TRP A 233 -18.17 7.62 -2.84
C TRP A 233 -17.60 6.34 -2.24
N SER A 234 -18.10 5.20 -2.72
CA SER A 234 -17.41 3.93 -2.51
C SER A 234 -16.16 3.96 -3.38
N LEU A 235 -14.97 3.94 -2.78
CA LEU A 235 -13.73 3.90 -3.52
C LEU A 235 -12.73 2.91 -2.95
N THR A 236 -11.89 2.41 -3.86
CA THR A 236 -10.63 1.74 -3.54
C THR A 236 -9.48 2.47 -4.21
N SER A 237 -8.29 2.44 -3.60
CA SER A 237 -7.07 3.03 -4.16
C SER A 237 -5.98 1.99 -4.37
N THR A 238 -4.92 2.40 -5.05
CA THR A 238 -3.65 1.64 -5.04
C THR A 238 -3.03 1.65 -3.63
N HIS A 239 -2.01 0.82 -3.43
CA HIS A 239 -1.23 0.73 -2.20
C HIS A 239 -0.30 1.94 -1.97
N ASN A 240 -0.22 2.90 -2.89
CA ASN A 240 0.59 4.12 -2.71
C ASN A 240 -0.21 5.17 -1.94
N ALA A 241 -0.20 5.10 -0.61
CA ALA A 241 -1.05 5.95 0.23
C ALA A 241 -0.84 7.47 0.02
N HIS A 242 0.39 7.87 -0.26
CA HIS A 242 0.77 9.26 -0.53
C HIS A 242 0.44 9.73 -1.96
N ASP A 243 0.16 8.82 -2.89
CA ASP A 243 -0.26 9.11 -4.27
C ASP A 243 -1.63 8.47 -4.52
N LEU A 244 -2.69 9.17 -4.07
CA LEU A 244 -4.06 8.66 -4.10
C LEU A 244 -4.59 8.48 -5.54
N ARG A 245 -4.33 7.29 -6.08
CA ARG A 245 -4.90 6.80 -7.34
C ARG A 245 -6.10 5.91 -7.04
N VAL A 246 -7.28 6.38 -7.45
CA VAL A 246 -8.53 5.64 -7.30
C VAL A 246 -8.59 4.56 -8.37
N VAL A 247 -8.87 3.33 -7.96
CA VAL A 247 -8.93 2.14 -8.84
C VAL A 247 -10.36 1.84 -9.25
N LYS A 248 -11.31 1.88 -8.30
CA LYS A 248 -12.74 1.81 -8.57
C LYS A 248 -13.47 2.84 -7.75
N GLU A 249 -14.49 3.42 -8.36
CA GLU A 249 -15.41 4.36 -7.73
C GLU A 249 -16.85 4.00 -8.11
N ALA A 250 -17.76 4.07 -7.15
CA ALA A 250 -19.19 3.90 -7.38
C ALA A 250 -20.00 4.78 -6.41
N PRO A 251 -21.17 5.30 -6.82
CA PRO A 251 -22.11 5.90 -5.89
C PRO A 251 -22.44 4.90 -4.78
N LEU A 252 -22.51 5.35 -3.52
CA LEU A 252 -22.71 4.45 -2.39
C LEU A 252 -24.04 3.67 -2.42
N GLY A 253 -25.01 4.04 -3.25
CA GLY A 253 -26.02 3.13 -3.81
C GLY A 253 -26.77 2.20 -2.84
N GLY A 254 -26.95 2.58 -1.56
CA GLY A 254 -27.60 1.77 -0.51
C GLY A 254 -26.65 1.01 0.43
N VAL A 255 -25.34 1.04 0.20
CA VAL A 255 -24.32 0.61 1.18
C VAL A 255 -24.01 1.79 2.08
N ALA A 256 -24.38 1.72 3.36
CA ALA A 256 -24.04 2.77 4.31
C ALA A 256 -22.51 2.77 4.52
N ALA A 257 -21.80 3.75 3.93
CA ALA A 257 -20.39 3.95 4.25
C ALA A 257 -20.21 4.14 5.75
N ALA A 258 -19.11 3.63 6.31
CA ALA A 258 -18.83 3.79 7.72
C ALA A 258 -18.80 5.28 8.10
N GLU A 259 -19.42 5.63 9.22
CA GLU A 259 -19.17 6.92 9.85
C GLU A 259 -17.84 6.86 10.58
N LEU A 260 -16.90 7.68 10.17
CA LEU A 260 -15.57 7.68 10.75
C LEU A 260 -15.56 8.36 12.11
N SER A 261 -14.77 7.81 13.03
CA SER A 261 -14.36 8.54 14.23
C SER A 261 -13.50 9.75 13.85
N ASP A 262 -13.29 10.67 14.79
CA ASP A 262 -12.41 11.82 14.56
C ASP A 262 -10.98 11.37 14.21
N GLU A 263 -10.47 10.34 14.89
CA GLU A 263 -9.16 9.75 14.58
C GLU A 263 -9.12 9.14 13.17
N GLN A 264 -10.16 8.39 12.77
CA GLN A 264 -10.20 7.79 11.44
C GLN A 264 -10.30 8.84 10.35
N LEU A 265 -11.08 9.90 10.57
CA LEU A 265 -11.18 11.02 9.64
C LEU A 265 -9.85 11.77 9.53
N GLU A 266 -9.19 12.05 10.66
CA GLU A 266 -7.86 12.67 10.71
C GLU A 266 -6.84 11.86 9.92
N LEU A 267 -6.81 10.54 10.15
CA LEU A 267 -5.97 9.60 9.41
C LEU A 267 -6.33 9.57 7.92
N ALA A 268 -7.62 9.64 7.56
CA ALA A 268 -8.08 9.65 6.18
C ALA A 268 -7.55 10.86 5.41
N VAL A 269 -7.61 12.06 6.01
CA VAL A 269 -7.23 13.31 5.35
C VAL A 269 -5.75 13.65 5.52
N GLY A 270 -5.07 13.06 6.50
CA GLY A 270 -3.67 13.33 6.82
C GLY A 270 -3.48 14.61 7.63
N ARG A 271 -4.21 14.75 8.75
CA ARG A 271 -4.06 15.86 9.70
C ARG A 271 -3.20 15.45 10.91
N ASP A 272 -2.67 16.45 11.61
CA ASP A 272 -1.79 16.30 12.78
C ASP A 272 -2.48 16.80 14.04
N GLY A 273 -3.31 15.98 14.69
CA GLY A 273 -3.84 16.04 16.07
C GLY A 273 -4.35 17.37 16.65
N GLY A 274 -4.31 18.45 15.89
CA GLY A 274 -4.41 19.83 16.30
C GLY A 274 -5.72 20.38 15.78
N LEU A 275 -6.80 19.93 16.41
CA LEU A 275 -8.17 20.39 16.23
C LEU A 275 -8.72 20.30 14.79
N LEU A 276 -9.98 19.91 14.72
CA LEU A 276 -10.88 20.14 13.59
C LEU A 276 -11.11 21.66 13.40
N SER A 277 -10.05 22.44 13.23
CA SER A 277 -10.17 23.81 12.76
C SER A 277 -10.57 23.75 11.30
N THR A 278 -11.79 24.19 11.02
CA THR A 278 -12.36 24.41 9.69
C THR A 278 -11.68 25.56 8.93
N SER A 279 -10.52 26.05 9.38
CA SER A 279 -9.69 26.94 8.60
C SER A 279 -9.12 26.16 7.43
N ALA A 280 -9.54 26.53 6.21
CA ALA A 280 -9.05 26.02 4.95
C ALA A 280 -7.53 25.78 4.99
N PHE A 281 -7.10 24.65 4.43
CA PHE A 281 -5.69 24.37 4.17
C PHE A 281 -5.05 25.61 3.55
N GLU A 282 -4.09 26.27 4.22
CA GLU A 282 -3.28 27.25 3.54
C GLU A 282 -2.47 26.50 2.47
N PRO A 283 -2.63 26.82 1.17
CA PRO A 283 -1.91 26.13 0.10
C PRO A 283 -0.40 26.38 0.24
N GLY A 284 0.32 25.49 0.94
CA GLY A 284 1.65 25.89 1.41
C GLY A 284 2.49 24.86 2.15
N LEU A 285 1.86 24.02 2.97
CA LEU A 285 2.58 23.32 4.04
C LEU A 285 2.48 21.80 3.88
N PRO A 286 3.58 21.11 3.50
CA PRO A 286 3.70 19.66 3.68
C PRO A 286 3.70 19.33 5.18
N SER A 287 3.01 18.25 5.54
CA SER A 287 2.79 17.78 6.93
C SER A 287 4.05 17.77 7.84
N PHE A 288 4.08 18.76 8.74
CA PHE A 288 4.17 18.70 10.21
C PHE A 288 5.21 17.88 11.01
N LEU A 289 6.30 17.36 10.44
CA LEU A 289 7.51 17.36 11.29
C LEU A 289 7.96 18.82 11.47
N PRO A 290 8.27 19.33 12.67
CA PRO A 290 8.81 20.69 12.76
C PRO A 290 10.08 20.74 11.94
N ALA A 291 10.10 21.60 10.92
CA ALA A 291 11.25 21.70 10.03
C ALA A 291 12.50 22.02 10.87
N ARG A 292 13.50 21.16 10.83
CA ARG A 292 14.75 21.36 11.59
C ARG A 292 15.73 22.15 10.75
N GLY A 293 16.64 22.86 11.41
CA GLY A 293 17.75 23.53 10.73
C GLY A 293 18.74 22.51 10.20
N TYR A 294 19.17 22.70 8.96
CA TYR A 294 20.26 21.95 8.33
C TYR A 294 21.21 22.91 7.63
N ARG A 295 22.47 22.52 7.56
CA ARG A 295 23.53 23.21 6.87
C ARG A 295 24.08 22.33 5.77
N CYS A 296 24.19 22.90 4.59
CA CYS A 296 24.87 22.30 3.46
C CYS A 296 26.40 22.31 3.68
N PRO A 297 27.11 21.17 3.51
CA PRO A 297 28.56 21.12 3.62
C PRO A 297 29.25 21.99 2.57
N ALA A 298 30.53 22.31 2.75
CA ALA A 298 31.27 23.18 1.82
C ALA A 298 31.25 22.69 0.35
N GLY A 299 31.19 21.38 0.13
CA GLY A 299 31.10 20.76 -1.19
C GLY A 299 29.72 20.83 -1.86
N GLY A 300 28.71 21.37 -1.19
CA GLY A 300 27.32 21.35 -1.65
C GLY A 300 26.61 20.03 -1.35
N ALA A 301 25.30 19.98 -1.58
CA ALA A 301 24.47 18.80 -1.38
C ALA A 301 23.52 18.59 -2.57
N PRO A 302 23.44 17.38 -3.15
CA PRO A 302 22.60 17.12 -4.31
C PRO A 302 21.12 17.15 -3.94
N VAL A 303 20.34 17.92 -4.69
CA VAL A 303 18.87 17.96 -4.61
C VAL A 303 18.30 17.04 -5.69
N ARG A 304 17.34 16.21 -5.27
CA ARG A 304 16.77 15.10 -6.03
C ARG A 304 15.26 15.23 -6.12
N THR A 305 14.70 14.72 -7.21
CA THR A 305 13.26 14.79 -7.49
C THR A 305 12.44 13.78 -6.68
N ALA A 306 13.08 12.72 -6.16
CA ALA A 306 12.42 11.68 -5.38
C ALA A 306 13.33 11.07 -4.28
N PRO A 307 12.76 10.61 -3.15
CA PRO A 307 13.47 9.91 -2.09
C PRO A 307 13.66 8.43 -2.46
N SER A 308 14.65 8.14 -3.31
CA SER A 308 14.85 6.81 -3.88
C SER A 308 16.22 6.22 -3.50
N THR A 309 16.30 4.92 -3.19
CA THR A 309 17.55 4.25 -2.76
C THR A 309 18.65 4.26 -3.82
N ARG A 310 18.31 4.48 -5.10
CA ARG A 310 19.26 4.90 -6.12
C ARG A 310 19.02 6.38 -6.38
N ARG A 311 19.58 7.22 -5.50
CA ARG A 311 19.96 8.61 -5.76
C ARG A 311 19.14 9.21 -6.91
N GLY A 312 17.85 9.51 -6.69
CA GLY A 312 16.99 10.13 -7.72
C GLY A 312 17.73 11.27 -8.44
N ASP A 313 17.40 11.53 -9.70
CA ASP A 313 18.24 12.39 -10.55
C ASP A 313 18.57 13.71 -9.86
N CYS A 314 19.87 13.96 -9.73
CA CYS A 314 20.35 15.22 -9.20
C CYS A 314 20.08 16.30 -10.25
N PHE A 315 19.11 17.17 -10.00
CA PHE A 315 18.74 18.23 -10.94
C PHE A 315 19.31 19.59 -10.51
N ARG A 316 19.74 19.74 -9.25
CA ARG A 316 20.51 20.88 -8.76
C ARG A 316 21.33 20.51 -7.53
N VAL A 317 22.28 21.35 -7.16
CA VAL A 317 23.10 21.20 -5.95
C VAL A 317 22.85 22.41 -5.05
N LEU A 318 22.60 22.18 -3.76
CA LEU A 318 22.57 23.24 -2.75
C LEU A 318 23.97 23.84 -2.60
N SER A 319 24.05 25.17 -2.60
CA SER A 319 25.31 25.88 -2.38
C SER A 319 25.94 25.52 -1.03
N GLY A 320 27.26 25.38 -0.99
CA GLY A 320 27.96 25.09 0.24
C GLY A 320 27.78 26.18 1.30
N GLY A 321 27.57 25.78 2.55
CA GLY A 321 27.30 26.69 3.67
C GLY A 321 25.87 27.22 3.74
N LEU A 322 25.00 26.87 2.77
CA LEU A 322 23.58 27.23 2.82
C LEU A 322 22.92 26.64 4.07
N ARG A 323 22.25 27.50 4.84
CA ARG A 323 21.36 27.10 5.93
C ARG A 323 19.94 27.04 5.41
N PHE A 324 19.25 25.97 5.71
CA PHE A 324 17.86 25.76 5.29
C PHE A 324 17.09 24.99 6.35
N ARG A 325 15.76 25.05 6.28
CA ARG A 325 14.90 24.19 7.09
C ARG A 325 14.34 23.08 6.23
N ALA A 326 14.30 21.87 6.76
CA ALA A 326 13.74 20.73 6.05
C ALA A 326 13.02 19.77 7.01
N HIS A 327 12.12 18.98 6.45
CA HIS A 327 11.41 17.93 7.16
C HIS A 327 12.14 16.60 6.93
N ARG A 328 12.39 15.81 7.99
CA ARG A 328 13.15 14.55 7.92
C ARG A 328 12.25 13.35 7.68
N PHE A 329 12.62 12.46 6.76
CA PHE A 329 11.91 11.24 6.40
C PHE A 329 12.90 10.09 6.23
N GLY A 330 13.15 9.33 7.30
CA GLY A 330 14.23 8.34 7.32
C GLY A 330 15.59 8.99 7.00
N ASP A 331 16.18 8.55 5.89
CA ASP A 331 17.46 9.05 5.34
C ASP A 331 17.30 10.21 4.35
N TRP A 332 16.12 10.81 4.27
CA TRP A 332 15.80 11.89 3.34
C TRP A 332 15.31 13.15 4.05
N LEU A 333 15.54 14.30 3.44
CA LEU A 333 15.07 15.61 3.87
C LEU A 333 14.26 16.24 2.73
N ARG A 334 13.02 16.63 2.99
CA ARG A 334 12.18 17.36 2.02
C ARG A 334 12.40 18.86 2.20
N LEU A 335 12.85 19.52 1.13
CA LEU A 335 13.05 20.97 1.04
C LEU A 335 11.77 21.69 0.56
N GLY A 336 10.96 21.02 -0.29
CA GLY A 336 9.77 21.58 -0.93
C GLY A 336 8.91 20.51 -1.62
N ASP A 337 7.96 20.91 -2.48
CA ASP A 337 6.94 20.01 -3.03
C ASP A 337 7.52 18.83 -3.86
N ALA A 338 8.72 18.97 -4.43
CA ALA A 338 9.41 17.93 -5.20
C ALA A 338 10.93 17.94 -5.02
N GLU A 339 11.42 18.49 -3.91
CA GLU A 339 12.86 18.68 -3.68
C GLU A 339 13.32 17.91 -2.45
N TRP A 340 14.29 17.01 -2.66
CA TRP A 340 14.79 16.08 -1.64
C TRP A 340 16.30 16.10 -1.54
N VAL A 341 16.84 15.95 -0.34
CA VAL A 341 18.27 15.79 -0.07
C VAL A 341 18.48 14.59 0.84
N GLN A 342 19.56 13.84 0.71
CA GLN A 342 19.83 12.76 1.67
C GLN A 342 20.29 13.37 3.00
N ALA A 343 19.79 12.83 4.11
CA ALA A 343 20.17 13.27 5.44
C ALA A 343 21.68 13.10 5.72
N CYS A 344 22.36 12.18 5.01
CA CYS A 344 23.82 12.02 5.08
C CYS A 344 24.60 13.06 4.26
N ASP A 345 23.95 13.77 3.32
CA ASP A 345 24.57 14.77 2.46
C ASP A 345 24.60 16.16 3.12
N VAL A 346 23.97 16.31 4.30
CA VAL A 346 23.90 17.58 5.03
C VAL A 346 24.05 17.39 6.53
N GLU A 347 24.36 18.48 7.22
CA GLU A 347 24.60 18.48 8.66
C GLU A 347 23.40 19.12 9.38
N PRO A 348 22.97 18.61 10.55
CA PRO A 348 22.05 19.36 11.41
C PRO A 348 22.64 20.73 11.76
N ASP A 349 21.90 21.81 11.50
CA ASP A 349 22.28 23.16 11.91
C ASP A 349 21.78 23.35 13.34
N VAL A 350 22.68 23.09 14.29
CA VAL A 350 22.37 23.01 15.72
C VAL A 350 21.99 24.36 16.34
N GLY A 351 22.07 25.46 15.58
CA GLY A 351 21.79 26.81 16.07
C GLY A 351 22.88 27.29 17.02
#